data_AF-A0A974AID7-F1
#
_entry.id   AF-A0A974AID7-F1
#
_cell.length_a   1.000
_cell.length_b   1.000
_cell.length_c   1.000
_cell.angle_alpha   90.00
_cell.angle_beta   90.00
_cell.angle_gamma   90.00
#
_symmetry.space_group_name_H-M   'P 1'
#
loop_
_entity.id
_entity.type
_entity.pdbx_description
1 polymer ?
#
loop_
_entity_poly.entity_id
_entity_poly.type
_entity_poly.pdbx_seq_one_letter_code
_entity_poly.pdbx_strand_id
1 'polypeptide(L)' 'MRHPFGARLKKKLVTEEDRADLLGHGGHSENSERYCEPHENATLYGFVQKLQSFWW' A
#
# COMPACT_ATOMS: atom_id res chain seq x y z
N MET A 1 8.19 12.17 7.75
CA MET A 1 6.86 11.55 8.00
C MET A 1 6.91 10.02 8.21
N ARG A 2 7.81 9.28 7.54
CA ARG A 2 7.92 7.81 7.62
C ARG A 2 8.09 7.24 9.05
N HIS A 3 9.02 7.78 9.85
CA HIS A 3 9.29 7.26 11.20
C HIS A 3 8.14 7.47 12.20
N PRO A 4 7.54 8.68 12.33
CA PRO A 4 6.38 8.87 13.19
C PRO A 4 5.16 8.02 12.79
N PHE A 5 4.99 7.74 11.48
CA PHE A 5 3.94 6.85 10.99
C PHE A 5 4.19 5.41 11.43
N GLY A 6 5.38 4.87 11.19
CA GLY A 6 5.76 3.52 11.63
C GLY A 6 5.67 3.32 13.16
N ALA A 7 6.04 4.33 13.95
CA ALA A 7 5.92 4.28 15.41
C ALA A 7 4.46 4.16 15.89
N ARG A 8 3.51 4.82 15.22
CA ARG A 8 2.09 4.70 15.54
C ARG A 8 1.55 3.31 15.19
N LEU A 9 1.98 2.72 14.08
CA LEU A 9 1.58 1.36 13.71
C LEU A 9 2.09 0.34 14.73
N LYS A 10 3.34 0.47 15.20
CA LYS A 10 3.87 -0.36 16.30
C LYS A 10 3.04 -0.24 17.58
N LYS A 11 2.64 0.98 17.97
CA LYS A 11 1.77 1.21 19.13
C LYS A 11 0.38 0.59 18.98
N LYS A 12 -0.11 0.44 17.75
CA LYS A 12 -1.38 -0.23 17.42
C LYS A 12 -1.24 -1.74 17.25
N LEU A 13 -0.08 -2.32 17.54
CA LEU A 13 0.20 -3.76 17.43
C LEU A 13 0.03 -4.32 16.01
N VAL A 14 0.16 -3.49 14.98
CA VAL A 14 0.23 -3.95 13.58
C VAL A 14 1.45 -4.85 13.42
N THR A 15 1.34 -5.95 12.70
CA THR A 15 2.43 -6.94 12.52
C THR A 15 3.65 -6.32 11.82
N GLU A 16 4.79 -6.99 11.86
CA GLU A 16 5.98 -6.48 11.17
C GLU A 16 5.84 -6.49 9.65
N GLU A 17 5.23 -7.54 9.11
CA GLU A 17 4.95 -7.70 7.68
C GLU A 17 4.04 -6.57 7.18
N ASP A 18 2.88 -6.36 7.82
CA ASP A 18 1.94 -5.30 7.43
C ASP A 18 2.57 -3.90 7.54
N ARG A 19 3.41 -3.66 8.55
CA ARG A 19 4.13 -2.39 8.67
C ARG A 19 5.15 -2.23 7.56
N ALA A 20 5.83 -3.30 7.16
CA ALA A 20 6.81 -3.25 6.08
C ALA A 20 6.12 -2.89 4.77
N ASP A 21 4.97 -3.50 4.48
CA ASP A 21 4.18 -3.20 3.28
C ASP A 21 3.66 -1.75 3.27
N LEU A 22 3.06 -1.30 4.38
CA LEU A 22 2.56 0.08 4.51
C LEU A 22 3.66 1.15 4.41
N LEU A 23 4.90 0.81 4.71
CA LEU A 23 6.05 1.71 4.67
C LEU A 23 6.92 1.53 3.43
N GLY A 24 6.55 0.63 2.52
CA GLY A 24 7.35 0.27 1.35
C GLY A 24 8.75 -0.24 1.73
N HIS A 25 8.86 -0.98 2.83
CA HIS A 25 10.08 -1.69 3.20
C HIS A 25 10.08 -3.07 2.53
N GLY A 26 11.22 -3.46 1.96
CA GLY A 26 11.48 -4.87 1.69
C GLY A 26 11.59 -5.60 3.02
N GLY A 27 10.56 -6.37 3.41
CA GLY A 27 10.68 -7.32 4.53
C GLY A 27 11.87 -8.27 4.32
N HIS A 28 12.35 -8.93 5.39
CA HIS A 28 13.45 -9.89 5.29
C HIS A 28 13.16 -11.09 4.38
N SER A 29 11.89 -11.42 4.17
CA SER A 29 11.41 -12.24 3.07
C SER A 29 10.56 -11.37 2.17
N GLU A 30 11.00 -11.15 0.94
CA GLU A 30 10.19 -10.49 -0.08
C GLU A 30 9.03 -11.40 -0.48
N ASN A 31 7.83 -11.08 0.00
CA ASN A 31 6.59 -11.68 -0.44
C ASN A 31 6.14 -10.98 -1.74
N SER A 32 5.97 -11.77 -2.80
CA SER A 32 5.57 -11.34 -4.15
C SER A 32 4.17 -10.71 -4.23
N GLU A 33 3.43 -10.69 -3.13
CA GLU A 33 2.07 -10.12 -2.99
C GLU A 33 2.04 -8.60 -3.13
N ARG A 34 3.19 -7.92 -3.18
CA ARG A 34 3.26 -6.47 -3.44
C ARG A 34 2.84 -6.07 -4.84
N TYR A 35 2.86 -7.01 -5.79
CA TYR A 35 2.44 -6.74 -7.15
C TYR A 35 0.96 -7.07 -7.26
N CYS A 36 0.14 -6.01 -7.40
CA CYS A 36 -1.20 -6.20 -7.94
C CYS A 36 -1.08 -7.03 -9.22
N GLU A 37 -1.89 -8.07 -9.32
CA GLU A 37 -2.01 -8.83 -10.55
C GLU A 37 -2.37 -7.84 -11.68
N PRO A 38 -1.93 -8.07 -12.94
CA PRO A 38 -2.13 -7.09 -14.01
C PRO A 38 -3.59 -6.62 -14.18
N HIS A 39 -4.56 -7.49 -13.86
CA HIS A 39 -5.99 -7.18 -13.90
C HIS A 39 -6.45 -6.24 -12.76
N GLU A 40 -5.83 -6.33 -11.59
CA GLU A 40 -6.10 -5.43 -10.46
C GLU A 40 -5.58 -4.03 -10.75
N ASN A 41 -4.41 -3.91 -11.39
CA ASN A 41 -3.89 -2.62 -11.86
C ASN A 41 -4.80 -1.96 -12.90
N ALA A 42 -5.32 -2.74 -13.87
CA ALA A 42 -6.27 -2.22 -14.86
C ALA A 42 -7.56 -1.73 -14.21
N THR A 43 -8.03 -2.43 -13.18
CA THR A 43 -9.23 -2.06 -12.42
C THR A 43 -9.01 -0.75 -11.64
N LEU A 44 -7.89 -0.64 -10.92
CA LEU A 44 -7.51 0.57 -10.19
C LEU A 44 -7.36 1.78 -11.12
N TYR A 45 -6.75 1.59 -12.29
CA TYR A 45 -6.62 2.63 -13.30
C TYR A 45 -7.98 3.15 -13.78
N GLY A 46 -8.93 2.24 -14.06
CA GLY A 46 -10.30 2.61 -14.42
C GLY A 46 -11.03 3.42 -13.35
N PHE A 47 -10.78 3.14 -12.06
CA PHE A 47 -11.32 3.94 -10.96
C PHE A 47 -10.73 5.35 -10.91
N VAL A 48 -9.41 5.49 -11.08
CA VAL A 48 -8.72 6.79 -11.11
C VAL A 48 -9.26 7.66 -12.26
N GLN A 49 -9.43 7.09 -13.45
CA GLN A 49 -9.99 7.81 -14.59
C GLN A 49 -11.42 8.32 -14.33
N LYS A 50 -12.25 7.50 -13.69
CA LYS A 50 -13.61 7.91 -13.30
C LYS A 50 -13.57 9.06 -12.29
N LEU A 51 -12.69 9.01 -11.29
CA LEU A 51 -12.55 10.10 -10.32
C LEU A 51 -12.14 11.41 -10.97
N GLN A 52 -11.26 11.40 -11.99
CA GLN A 52 -10.90 12.60 -12.75
C GLN A 52 -12.06 13.18 -13.57
N SER A 53 -13.02 12.35 -13.99
CA SER A 53 -14.20 12.81 -14.72
C SER A 53 -15.25 13.51 -13.85
N PHE A 54 -15.15 13.41 -12.51
CA PHE A 54 -16.06 14.07 -11.56
C PHE A 54 -15.55 15.43 -11.04
N TRP A 55 -14.41 15.90 -11.52
CA TRP A 55 -13.82 17.20 -11.15
C TRP A 55 -13.97 18.25 -12.27
N TRP A 56 -15.20 18.41 -12.79
CA TRP A 56 -15.62 19.51 -13.67
C TRP A 56 -16.95 20.09 -13.17
#